data_AF-A0A942SB17-F1
#
_entry.id   AF-A0A942SB17-F1
#
_cell.length_a   1.000
_cell.length_b   1.000
_cell.length_c   1.000
_cell.angle_alpha   90.00
_cell.angle_beta   90.00
_cell.angle_gamma   90.00
#
_symmetry.space_group_name_H-M   'P 1'
#
loop_
_entity.id
_entity.type
_entity.pdbx_description
1 polymer ?
#
loop_
_entity_poly.entity_id
_entity_poly.type
_entity_poly.pdbx_seq_one_letter_code
_entity_poly.pdbx_strand_id
1 'polypeptide(L)'
;MAKSQQMAYRAFTVVKREGSDDFWLPIGAAFPHQDGEGYNLVLQALPVDGRVVLRTPKDDDQPSGNDRRNRQGEGQNKPGNRRR
;
A
#
# COMPACT_ATOMS: atom_id res chain seq x y z
N MET A 1 -25.17 -10.43 -2.97
CA MET A 1 -24.21 -9.35 -2.63
C MET A 1 -22.84 -9.99 -2.54
N ALA A 2 -21.90 -9.65 -3.44
CA ALA A 2 -20.54 -10.18 -3.35
C ALA A 2 -19.89 -9.64 -2.07
N LYS A 3 -19.50 -10.52 -1.15
CA LYS A 3 -18.71 -10.14 0.03
C LYS A 3 -17.39 -9.59 -0.49
N SER A 4 -17.09 -8.33 -0.22
CA SER A 4 -15.73 -7.80 -0.40
C SER A 4 -14.82 -8.64 0.50
N GLN A 5 -13.93 -9.45 -0.08
CA GLN A 5 -12.96 -10.21 0.70
C GLN A 5 -11.97 -9.21 1.29
N GLN A 6 -12.09 -8.97 2.60
CA GLN A 6 -11.12 -8.18 3.34
C GLN A 6 -9.76 -8.90 3.31
N MET A 7 -8.69 -8.14 3.10
CA MET A 7 -7.32 -8.65 3.19
C MET A 7 -7.10 -9.30 4.56
N ALA A 8 -6.71 -10.58 4.56
CA ALA A 8 -6.39 -11.31 5.79
C ALA A 8 -4.93 -11.08 6.22
N TYR A 9 -4.02 -11.02 5.23
CA TYR A 9 -2.60 -10.78 5.48
C TYR A 9 -2.01 -9.84 4.44
N ARG A 10 -1.03 -9.06 4.86
CA ARG A 10 -0.13 -8.32 3.98
C ARG A 10 1.12 -9.17 3.70
N ALA A 11 1.54 -9.18 2.44
CA ALA A 11 2.69 -9.95 1.97
C ALA A 11 3.92 -9.06 1.82
N PHE A 12 5.05 -9.53 2.34
CA PHE A 12 6.33 -8.82 2.32
C PHE A 12 7.44 -9.69 1.74
N THR A 13 8.41 -9.05 1.08
CA THR A 13 9.76 -9.58 0.93
C THR A 13 10.69 -8.86 1.91
N VAL A 14 11.72 -9.54 2.40
CA VAL A 14 12.65 -9.00 3.38
C VAL A 14 14.00 -8.81 2.70
N VAL A 15 14.37 -7.55 2.48
CA VAL A 15 15.65 -7.20 1.87
C VAL A 15 16.66 -6.95 2.98
N LYS A 16 17.64 -7.84 3.10
CA LYS A 16 18.76 -7.69 4.03
C LYS A 16 19.69 -6.57 3.55
N ARG A 17 20.16 -5.74 4.47
CA ARG A 17 21.09 -4.63 4.20
C ARG A 17 22.29 -4.75 5.11
N GLU A 18 23.48 -4.67 4.54
CA GLU A 18 24.71 -4.75 5.33
C GLU A 18 24.84 -3.49 6.20
N GLY A 19 25.08 -3.69 7.51
CA GLY A 19 25.21 -2.59 8.47
C GLY A 19 23.93 -1.81 8.73
N SER A 20 22.75 -2.35 8.41
CA SER A 20 21.45 -1.71 8.66
C SER A 20 20.36 -2.74 8.94
N ASP A 21 19.23 -2.29 9.47
CA ASP A 21 18.08 -3.15 9.72
C ASP A 21 17.48 -3.73 8.43
N ASP A 22 16.87 -4.89 8.58
CA ASP A 22 16.12 -5.57 7.52
C ASP A 22 15.01 -4.65 6.98
N PHE A 23 14.96 -4.52 5.66
CA PHE A 23 13.95 -3.72 5.00
C PHE A 23 12.75 -4.57 4.57
N TRP A 24 11.62 -4.32 5.22
CA TRP A 24 10.36 -5.00 4.96
C TRP A 24 9.61 -4.28 3.84
N LEU A 25 9.62 -4.87 2.65
CA LEU A 25 8.97 -4.29 1.49
C LEU A 25 7.61 -4.98 1.26
N PRO A 26 6.49 -4.27 1.38
CA PRO A 26 5.19 -4.84 1.02
C PRO A 26 5.11 -5.06 -0.49
N ILE A 27 4.77 -6.28 -0.89
CA ILE A 27 4.70 -6.71 -2.30
C ILE A 27 3.33 -7.27 -2.71
N GLY A 28 2.40 -7.40 -1.77
CA GLY A 28 1.08 -7.94 -2.06
C GLY A 28 0.20 -8.17 -0.84
N ALA A 29 -0.84 -8.97 -1.03
CA ALA A 29 -1.84 -9.30 -0.03
C ALA A 29 -2.37 -10.72 -0.21
N ALA A 30 -2.80 -11.34 0.89
CA ALA A 30 -3.47 -12.63 0.92
C ALA A 30 -4.93 -12.48 1.34
N PHE A 31 -5.80 -13.17 0.60
CA PHE A 31 -7.25 -13.17 0.78
C PHE A 31 -7.74 -14.61 1.00
N PRO A 32 -8.72 -14.86 1.89
CA PRO A 32 -9.25 -16.21 2.08
C PRO A 32 -9.73 -16.82 0.76
N HIS A 33 -9.36 -18.07 0.48
CA HIS A 33 -9.83 -18.78 -0.70
C HIS A 33 -11.34 -19.10 -0.57
N GLN A 34 -12.01 -19.34 -1.70
CA GLN A 34 -13.48 -19.50 -1.73
C GLN A 34 -13.96 -20.82 -1.10
N ASP A 35 -13.14 -21.86 -1.13
CA ASP A 35 -13.40 -23.13 -0.45
C ASP A 35 -13.22 -23.04 1.08
N GLY A 36 -12.66 -21.94 1.59
CA GLY A 36 -12.31 -21.77 3.00
C GLY A 36 -11.03 -22.49 3.42
N GLU A 37 -10.36 -23.17 2.50
CA GLU A 37 -9.15 -23.96 2.71
C GLU A 37 -7.95 -23.24 2.10
N GLY A 38 -7.49 -22.20 2.80
CA GLY A 38 -6.27 -21.48 2.45
C GLY A 38 -6.52 -20.08 1.92
N TYR A 39 -5.55 -19.57 1.16
CA TYR A 39 -5.50 -18.16 0.77
C TYR A 39 -5.04 -17.99 -0.68
N ASN A 40 -5.69 -17.05 -1.37
CA ASN A 40 -5.22 -16.47 -2.62
C ASN A 40 -4.17 -15.41 -2.32
N LEU A 41 -2.96 -15.59 -2.84
CA LEU A 41 -1.88 -14.60 -2.73
C LEU A 41 -1.78 -13.78 -4.01
N VAL A 42 -2.04 -12.47 -3.91
CA VAL A 42 -1.93 -11.53 -5.04
C VAL A 42 -0.68 -10.69 -4.86
N LEU A 43 0.25 -10.78 -5.82
CA LEU A 43 1.54 -10.10 -5.80
C LEU A 43 1.60 -9.00 -6.87
N GLN A 44 2.05 -7.82 -6.48
CA GLN A 44 2.39 -6.72 -7.40
C GLN A 44 3.87 -6.77 -7.83
N ALA A 45 4.71 -7.48 -7.07
CA ALA A 45 6.12 -7.70 -7.35
C ALA A 45 6.54 -9.11 -6.90
N LEU A 46 7.57 -9.66 -7.55
CA LEU A 46 8.11 -10.97 -7.21
C LEU A 46 9.32 -10.85 -6.27
N PRO A 47 9.42 -11.68 -5.21
CA PRO A 47 10.60 -11.71 -4.37
C PRO A 47 11.77 -12.35 -5.12
N VAL A 48 12.94 -11.70 -5.08
CA VAL A 48 14.15 -12.21 -5.76
C VAL A 48 14.72 -13.44 -5.06
N ASP A 49 14.56 -13.51 -3.74
CA ASP A 49 14.97 -14.64 -2.91
C ASP A 49 13.95 -15.78 -2.87
N GLY A 50 12.81 -15.62 -3.57
CA GLY A 50 11.71 -16.59 -3.58
C GLY A 50 10.93 -16.68 -2.27
N ARG A 51 11.17 -15.79 -1.29
CA ARG A 51 10.53 -15.83 0.02
C ARG A 51 9.48 -14.74 0.17
N VAL A 52 8.30 -15.14 0.63
CA VAL A 52 7.23 -14.22 1.03
C VAL A 52 6.91 -14.43 2.51
N VAL A 53 6.75 -13.33 3.24
CA VAL A 53 6.30 -13.33 4.63
C VAL A 53 4.92 -12.70 4.71
N LEU A 54 3.95 -13.45 5.26
CA LEU A 54 2.60 -12.96 5.51
C LEU A 54 2.48 -12.45 6.95
N ARG A 55 1.92 -11.25 7.13
CA ARG A 55 1.63 -10.68 8.45
C ARG A 55 0.23 -10.10 8.50
N THR A 56 -0.38 -10.11 9.68
CA THR A 56 -1.64 -9.41 9.90
C THR A 56 -1.47 -7.92 9.61
N PRO A 57 -2.43 -7.29 8.91
CA PRO A 57 -2.43 -5.84 8.73
C PRO A 57 -2.42 -5.16 10.11
N LYS A 58 -1.59 -4.14 10.28
CA LYS A 58 -1.71 -3.25 11.45
C LYS A 58 -2.88 -2.29 11.19
N ASP A 59 -3.56 -1.83 12.24
CA ASP A 59 -4.75 -0.97 12.10
C ASP A 59 -4.50 0.34 11.32
N ASP A 60 -3.25 0.80 11.25
CA ASP A 60 -2.81 1.98 10.49
C ASP A 60 -2.66 1.75 8.98
N ASP A 61 -2.74 0.51 8.50
CA ASP A 61 -2.60 0.14 7.08
C ASP A 61 -3.93 0.15 6.30
N GLN A 62 -5.00 0.68 6.90
CA GLN A 62 -6.17 1.10 6.15
C GLN A 62 -5.74 2.17 5.14
N PRO A 63 -6.00 2.00 3.83
CA PRO A 63 -5.74 3.04 2.85
C PRO A 63 -6.67 4.21 3.16
N SER A 64 -6.19 5.14 3.99
CA SER A 64 -6.77 6.45 4.16
C SER A 64 -6.65 7.12 2.80
N GLY A 65 -7.70 7.02 1.98
CA GLY A 65 -7.79 7.60 0.64
C GLY A 65 -7.83 9.13 0.67
N ASN A 66 -6.91 9.77 1.38
CA ASN A 66 -6.89 11.21 1.61
C ASN A 66 -5.68 11.93 1.00
N ASP A 67 -4.85 11.23 0.23
CA ASP A 67 -3.67 11.83 -0.43
C ASP A 67 -4.00 12.61 -1.73
N ARG A 68 -5.20 13.21 -1.79
CA ARG A 68 -5.65 14.09 -2.89
C ARG A 68 -5.95 15.53 -2.44
N ARG A 69 -5.66 15.90 -1.19
CA ARG A 69 -6.04 17.21 -0.62
C ARG A 69 -4.87 18.17 -0.31
N ASN A 70 -3.69 18.01 -0.93
CA ASN A 70 -2.61 18.99 -0.77
C ASN A 70 -1.96 19.48 -2.10
N ARG A 71 -2.77 19.70 -3.15
CA ARG A 71 -2.31 20.34 -4.42
C ARG A 71 -3.20 21.52 -4.84
N GLN A 72 -3.90 22.17 -3.92
CA GLN A 72 -4.66 23.39 -4.23
C GLN A 72 -4.28 24.46 -3.21
N GLY A 73 -3.18 25.17 -3.46
CA GLY A 73 -2.79 26.24 -2.56
C GLY A 73 -1.52 26.99 -2.92
N GLU A 74 -1.15 27.14 -4.20
CA GLU A 74 -0.10 28.10 -4.58
C GLU A 74 -0.23 28.48 -6.06
N GLY A 75 -1.09 29.45 -6.32
CA GLY A 75 -1.33 30.04 -7.62
C GLY A 75 -1.76 31.50 -7.47
N GLN A 76 -1.02 32.27 -6.66
CA GLN A 76 -1.20 33.73 -6.62
C GLN A 76 -0.43 34.37 -7.78
N ASN A 77 -1.06 34.41 -8.95
CA ASN A 77 -0.73 35.39 -9.98
C ASN A 77 -2.02 36.07 -10.42
N LYS A 78 -2.24 37.31 -9.95
CA LYS A 78 -3.24 38.23 -10.51
C LYS A 78 -2.52 39.49 -11.00
N PRO A 79 -2.36 39.72 -12.31
CA PRO A 79 -1.96 41.00 -12.83
C PRO A 79 -3.18 41.92 -12.94
N GLY A 80 -2.96 43.22 -12.72
CA GLY A 80 -3.80 44.28 -13.27
C GLY A 80 -4.83 44.89 -12.33
N ASN A 81 -4.41 45.90 -11.57
CA ASN A 81 -5.33 46.95 -11.17
C ASN A 81 -5.10 48.17 -12.07
N ARG A 82 -5.93 48.27 -13.10
CA ARG A 82 -6.10 49.43 -13.98
C ARG A 82 -6.83 50.50 -13.17
N ARG A 83 -6.16 51.56 -12.72
CA ARG A 83 -6.83 52.80 -12.26
C ARG A 83 -6.01 54.05 -12.56
N ARG A 84 -6.61 54.86 -13.45
CA ARG A 84 -6.48 56.30 -13.72
C ARG A 84 -5.17 56.80 -14.32
#